data_AF-A0A7J8CA47-F1
#
_entry.id   AF-A0A7J8CA47-F1
#
_cell.length_a   1.000
_cell.length_b   1.000
_cell.length_c   1.000
_cell.angle_alpha   90.00
_cell.angle_beta   90.00
_cell.angle_gamma   90.00
#
_symmetry.space_group_name_H-M   'P 1'
#
loop_
_entity.id
_entity.type
_entity.pdbx_description
1 polymer ?
#
loop_
_entity_poly.entity_id
_entity_poly.type
_entity_poly.pdbx_seq_one_letter_code
_entity_poly.pdbx_strand_id
1 'polypeptide(L)'
;MATATGPWFWLGNETLKVPLALFALNRRRLCERLRKNPAVQAGSVVLLQGGEETQRYCTDTGVLFRQESFFHWAFGVTEPSCYGVIDVDTGKSTLFVPRLPASHATWMGKSPVSWPHRAPLSSSLCAASTPTAAVSAGRPPLRASCSAASVTRHFSLPS
;
A
#
# COMPACT_ATOMS: atom_id res chain seq x y z
N MET A 1 -37.17 -7.16 6.15
CA MET A 1 -35.91 -6.79 5.49
C MET A 1 -34.79 -7.58 6.16
N ALA A 2 -33.97 -8.32 5.40
CA ALA A 2 -32.90 -9.13 5.98
C ALA A 2 -31.89 -8.21 6.69
N THR A 3 -31.65 -8.45 7.99
CA THR A 3 -30.62 -7.76 8.77
C THR A 3 -29.26 -8.27 8.29
N ALA A 4 -28.58 -7.48 7.46
CA ALA A 4 -27.22 -7.80 7.05
C ALA A 4 -26.31 -7.77 8.29
N THR A 5 -25.83 -8.94 8.72
CA THR A 5 -24.85 -9.06 9.80
C THR A 5 -23.47 -8.68 9.27
N GLY A 6 -22.85 -7.64 9.83
CA GLY A 6 -21.52 -7.20 9.43
C GLY A 6 -21.25 -5.71 9.68
N PRO A 7 -20.03 -5.24 9.39
CA PRO A 7 -19.68 -3.83 9.48
C PRO A 7 -20.46 -2.98 8.47
N TRP A 8 -20.68 -1.71 8.83
CA TRP A 8 -21.33 -0.71 8.00
C TRP A 8 -20.48 0.55 7.91
N PHE A 9 -20.57 1.23 6.78
CA PHE A 9 -20.18 2.63 6.66
C PHE A 9 -21.33 3.50 7.17
N TRP A 10 -21.03 4.40 8.11
CA TRP A 10 -22.02 5.28 8.73
C TRP A 10 -21.35 6.54 9.27
N LEU A 11 -21.96 7.71 9.01
CA LEU A 11 -21.46 9.01 9.42
C LEU A 11 -22.22 9.59 10.62
N GLY A 12 -22.99 8.76 11.34
CA GLY A 12 -23.77 9.17 12.52
C GLY A 12 -25.15 9.74 12.19
N ASN A 13 -25.84 10.24 13.21
CA ASN A 13 -27.18 10.84 13.12
C ASN A 13 -28.17 9.97 12.33
N GLU A 14 -28.96 10.58 11.45
CA GLU A 14 -29.95 9.94 10.58
C GLU A 14 -29.34 9.53 9.22
N THR A 15 -28.00 9.48 9.10
CA THR A 15 -27.37 9.03 7.85
C THR A 15 -27.58 7.54 7.62
N LEU A 16 -27.69 7.16 6.34
CA LEU A 16 -27.92 5.77 5.93
C LEU A 16 -26.72 4.89 6.34
N LYS A 17 -27.01 3.76 6.97
CA LYS A 17 -26.02 2.71 7.24
C LYS A 17 -25.84 1.86 5.99
N VAL A 18 -24.66 1.92 5.38
CA VAL A 18 -24.34 1.15 4.17
C VAL A 18 -23.57 -0.11 4.58
N PRO A 19 -24.13 -1.33 4.43
CA PRO A 19 -23.46 -2.54 4.85
C PRO A 19 -22.29 -2.90 3.92
N LEU A 20 -21.12 -3.27 4.46
CA LEU A 20 -19.99 -3.71 3.63
C LEU A 20 -20.26 -5.01 2.85
N ALA A 21 -21.29 -5.76 3.26
CA ALA A 21 -21.80 -6.91 2.52
C ALA A 21 -22.22 -6.55 1.08
N LEU A 22 -22.58 -5.28 0.82
CA LEU A 22 -22.86 -4.77 -0.53
C LEU A 22 -21.67 -5.00 -1.47
N PHE A 23 -20.47 -4.62 -1.03
CA PHE A 23 -19.26 -4.75 -1.84
C PHE A 23 -18.85 -6.22 -2.01
N ALA A 24 -19.02 -7.05 -0.99
CA ALA A 24 -18.80 -8.49 -1.10
C ALA A 24 -19.72 -9.14 -2.15
N LEU A 25 -21.00 -8.73 -2.19
CA LEU A 25 -21.96 -9.17 -3.20
C LEU A 25 -21.56 -8.73 -4.61
N ASN A 26 -21.06 -7.51 -4.77
CA ASN A 26 -20.57 -7.01 -6.06
C ASN A 26 -19.40 -7.84 -6.60
N ARG A 27 -18.40 -8.16 -5.75
CA ARG A 27 -17.28 -9.02 -6.15
C ARG A 27 -17.73 -10.42 -6.54
N ARG A 28 -18.70 -10.99 -5.81
CA ARG A 28 -19.31 -12.28 -6.16
C ARG A 28 -19.96 -12.21 -7.54
N ARG A 29 -20.78 -11.20 -7.81
CA ARG A 29 -21.43 -10.99 -9.13
C ARG A 29 -20.41 -10.81 -10.25
N LEU A 30 -19.31 -10.12 -9.98
CA LEU A 30 -18.21 -9.95 -10.94
C LEU A 30 -17.59 -11.32 -11.29
N CYS A 31 -17.23 -12.11 -10.28
CA CYS A 31 -16.63 -13.43 -10.48
C CYS A 31 -17.58 -14.36 -11.22
N GLU A 32 -18.87 -14.39 -10.86
CA GLU A 32 -19.89 -15.18 -11.54
C GLU A 32 -20.03 -14.81 -13.02
N ARG A 33 -19.88 -13.52 -13.37
CA ARG A 33 -19.91 -13.06 -14.76
C ARG A 33 -18.63 -13.42 -15.51
N LEU A 34 -17.47 -13.33 -14.87
CA LEU A 34 -16.18 -13.66 -15.48
C LEU A 34 -16.03 -15.16 -15.73
N ARG A 35 -16.49 -16.02 -14.81
CA ARG A 35 -16.48 -17.49 -14.99
C ARG A 35 -17.33 -17.97 -16.17
N LYS A 36 -18.34 -17.20 -16.56
CA LYS A 36 -19.19 -17.50 -17.73
C LYS A 36 -18.55 -17.08 -19.05
N ASN A 37 -17.46 -16.31 -19.02
CA ASN A 37 -16.78 -15.85 -20.22
C ASN A 37 -15.73 -16.89 -20.65
N PRO A 38 -15.88 -17.52 -21.84
CA PRO A 38 -14.96 -18.56 -22.30
C PRO A 38 -13.53 -18.05 -22.57
N ALA A 39 -13.32 -16.74 -22.69
CA ALA A 39 -12.00 -16.15 -22.87
C ALA A 39 -11.17 -16.06 -21.57
N VAL A 40 -11.80 -16.24 -20.40
CA VAL A 40 -11.13 -16.12 -19.11
C VAL A 40 -10.54 -17.47 -18.71
N GLN A 41 -9.23 -17.51 -18.48
CA GLN A 41 -8.53 -18.73 -18.07
C GLN A 41 -8.77 -19.03 -16.59
N ALA A 42 -8.72 -20.32 -16.21
CA ALA A 42 -8.70 -20.71 -14.80
C ALA A 42 -7.45 -20.11 -14.11
N GLY A 43 -7.59 -19.74 -12.84
CA GLY A 43 -6.55 -19.07 -12.06
C GLY A 43 -6.39 -17.59 -12.39
N SER A 44 -7.30 -16.99 -13.17
CA SER A 44 -7.28 -15.57 -13.48
C SER A 44 -7.57 -14.70 -12.25
N VAL A 45 -6.93 -13.54 -12.21
CA VAL A 45 -7.02 -12.61 -11.10
C VAL A 45 -7.35 -11.22 -11.62
N VAL A 46 -8.35 -10.57 -11.02
CA VAL A 46 -8.69 -9.17 -11.29
C VAL A 46 -7.81 -8.29 -10.41
N LEU A 47 -7.05 -7.38 -11.02
CA LEU A 47 -6.29 -6.34 -10.34
C LEU A 47 -6.96 -4.98 -10.61
N LEU A 48 -7.34 -4.28 -9.54
CA LEU A 48 -7.86 -2.92 -9.59
C LEU A 48 -6.92 -2.00 -8.82
N GLN A 49 -6.50 -0.91 -9.47
CA GLN A 49 -5.81 0.20 -8.82
C GLN A 49 -6.84 1.21 -8.33
N GLY A 50 -6.76 1.55 -7.04
CA GLY A 50 -7.54 2.65 -6.47
C GLY A 50 -7.00 4.01 -6.88
N GLY A 51 -7.75 5.05 -6.57
CA GLY A 51 -7.33 6.43 -6.80
C GLY A 51 -6.17 6.85 -5.89
N GLU A 52 -5.39 7.80 -6.37
CA GLU A 52 -4.30 8.44 -5.63
C GLU A 52 -4.72 9.86 -5.22
N GLU A 53 -4.08 10.40 -4.18
CA GLU A 53 -4.32 11.78 -3.77
C GLU A 53 -3.64 12.74 -4.75
N THR A 54 -4.34 13.82 -5.11
CA THR A 54 -3.86 14.80 -6.09
C THR A 54 -3.76 16.18 -5.49
N GLN A 55 -2.81 16.96 -5.99
CA GLN A 55 -2.59 18.35 -5.58
C GLN A 55 -3.06 19.31 -6.66
N ARG A 56 -3.34 20.57 -6.28
CA ARG A 56 -3.69 21.62 -7.23
C ARG A 56 -2.42 22.14 -7.92
N TYR A 57 -2.27 21.79 -9.19
CA TYR A 57 -1.14 22.22 -10.02
C TYR A 57 0.22 21.84 -9.38
N CYS A 58 1.08 22.82 -9.12
CA CYS A 58 2.37 22.67 -8.47
C CYS A 58 2.38 23.11 -7.00
N THR A 59 1.21 23.31 -6.37
CA THR A 59 1.12 23.69 -4.95
C THR A 59 0.95 22.45 -4.06
N ASP A 60 1.18 22.63 -2.76
CA ASP A 60 0.91 21.63 -1.72
C ASP A 60 -0.59 21.54 -1.33
N THR A 61 -1.47 22.22 -2.08
CA THR A 61 -2.91 22.25 -1.78
C THR A 61 -3.57 20.95 -2.23
N GLY A 62 -3.89 20.07 -1.28
CA GLY A 62 -4.60 18.82 -1.52
C GLY A 62 -6.01 19.03 -2.08
N VAL A 63 -6.38 18.23 -3.08
CA VAL A 63 -7.77 18.06 -3.52
C VAL A 63 -8.41 16.97 -2.69
N LEU A 64 -9.62 17.22 -2.16
CA LEU A 64 -10.35 16.22 -1.38
C LEU A 64 -10.50 14.92 -2.17
N PHE A 65 -9.95 13.85 -1.61
CA PHE A 65 -9.90 12.57 -2.27
C PHE A 65 -11.31 11.96 -2.41
N ARG A 66 -11.62 11.52 -3.63
CA ARG A 66 -12.82 10.74 -3.95
C ARG A 66 -12.40 9.53 -4.77
N GLN A 67 -12.75 8.36 -4.29
CA GLN A 67 -12.31 7.08 -4.84
C GLN A 67 -12.70 6.88 -6.31
N GLU A 68 -11.87 6.14 -7.04
CA GLU A 68 -12.19 5.64 -8.39
C GLU A 68 -13.46 4.75 -8.32
N SER A 69 -14.33 4.89 -9.32
CA SER A 69 -15.70 4.37 -9.22
C SER A 69 -15.76 2.84 -9.29
N PHE A 70 -14.94 2.18 -10.12
CA PHE A 70 -14.87 0.72 -10.18
C PHE A 70 -14.26 0.14 -8.90
N PHE A 71 -13.21 0.78 -8.37
CA PHE A 71 -12.60 0.39 -7.11
C PHE A 71 -13.58 0.53 -5.94
N HIS A 72 -14.30 1.65 -5.86
CA HIS A 72 -15.34 1.87 -4.87
C HIS A 72 -16.47 0.82 -4.99
N TRP A 73 -16.92 0.52 -6.21
CA TRP A 73 -17.95 -0.49 -6.44
C TRP A 73 -17.54 -1.89 -5.96
N ALA A 74 -16.26 -2.26 -6.13
CA ALA A 74 -15.74 -3.56 -5.76
C ALA A 74 -15.39 -3.68 -4.26
N PHE A 75 -14.84 -2.63 -3.64
CA PHE A 75 -14.25 -2.71 -2.30
C PHE A 75 -14.86 -1.74 -1.28
N GLY A 76 -15.42 -0.60 -1.70
CA GLY A 76 -15.97 0.41 -0.79
C GLY A 76 -14.93 1.15 0.05
N VAL A 77 -13.65 1.08 -0.34
CA VAL A 77 -12.53 1.68 0.40
C VAL A 77 -12.45 3.18 0.16
N THR A 78 -12.20 3.93 1.22
CA THR A 78 -12.14 5.40 1.22
C THR A 78 -10.73 5.96 1.18
N GLU A 79 -9.75 5.13 1.50
CA GLU A 79 -8.34 5.46 1.59
C GLU A 79 -7.69 5.52 0.19
N PRO A 80 -6.78 6.47 -0.06
CA PRO A 80 -6.06 6.58 -1.32
C PRO A 80 -4.93 5.54 -1.44
N SER A 81 -4.39 5.41 -2.65
CA SER A 81 -3.19 4.63 -2.98
C SER A 81 -3.28 3.14 -2.61
N CYS A 82 -4.49 2.58 -2.67
CA CYS A 82 -4.75 1.16 -2.40
C CYS A 82 -4.85 0.36 -3.69
N TYR A 83 -4.48 -0.92 -3.63
CA TYR A 83 -4.75 -1.89 -4.70
C TYR A 83 -5.67 -2.98 -4.18
N GLY A 84 -6.46 -3.54 -5.07
CA GLY A 84 -7.46 -4.54 -4.75
C GLY A 84 -7.36 -5.67 -5.74
N VAL A 85 -7.27 -6.88 -5.21
CA VAL A 85 -7.17 -8.10 -6.01
C VAL A 85 -8.36 -9.01 -5.71
N ILE A 86 -8.94 -9.60 -6.75
CA ILE A 86 -10.03 -10.56 -6.64
C ILE A 86 -9.66 -11.79 -7.45
N ASP A 87 -9.48 -12.92 -6.76
CA ASP A 87 -9.34 -14.21 -7.40
C ASP A 87 -10.68 -14.64 -8.00
N VAL A 88 -10.72 -14.87 -9.31
CA VAL A 88 -11.95 -15.19 -10.04
C VAL A 88 -12.48 -16.56 -9.64
N ASP A 89 -11.63 -17.53 -9.34
CA ASP A 89 -12.05 -18.92 -9.09
C ASP A 89 -12.58 -19.09 -7.67
N THR A 90 -11.89 -18.55 -6.68
CA THR A 90 -12.30 -18.65 -5.28
C THR A 90 -13.24 -17.53 -4.84
N GLY A 91 -13.22 -16.38 -5.53
CA GLY A 91 -13.89 -15.15 -5.09
C GLY A 91 -13.19 -14.48 -3.91
N LYS A 92 -11.97 -14.93 -3.54
CA LYS A 92 -11.20 -14.35 -2.45
C LYS A 92 -10.71 -12.96 -2.86
N SER A 93 -10.95 -11.98 -2.00
CA SER A 93 -10.52 -10.61 -2.21
C SER A 93 -9.40 -10.21 -1.26
N THR A 94 -8.35 -9.60 -1.78
CA THR A 94 -7.19 -9.12 -1.02
C THR A 94 -7.02 -7.62 -1.26
N LEU A 95 -6.85 -6.85 -0.18
CA LEU A 95 -6.62 -5.41 -0.25
C LEU A 95 -5.18 -5.10 0.13
N PHE A 96 -4.51 -4.28 -0.66
CA PHE A 96 -3.18 -3.78 -0.42
C PHE A 96 -3.27 -2.31 -0.03
N VAL A 97 -2.86 -2.01 1.19
CA VAL A 97 -2.88 -0.67 1.79
C VAL A 97 -1.43 -0.15 1.83
N PRO A 98 -1.18 1.15 1.54
CA PRO A 98 0.16 1.69 1.55
C PRO A 98 0.81 1.58 2.93
N ARG A 99 2.12 1.29 2.94
CA ARG A 99 2.91 1.31 4.18
C ARG A 99 3.27 2.76 4.52
N LEU A 100 2.64 3.29 5.55
CA LEU A 100 2.79 4.69 5.95
C LEU A 100 4.02 4.90 6.86
N PRO A 101 4.73 6.04 6.73
CA PRO A 101 5.84 6.39 7.61
C PRO A 101 5.37 6.79 9.01
N ALA A 102 6.26 6.72 10.00
CA ALA A 102 5.93 7.07 11.39
C ALA A 102 5.42 8.52 11.53
N SER A 103 5.91 9.45 10.71
CA SER A 103 5.46 10.85 10.69
C SER A 103 3.98 11.01 10.33
N HIS A 104 3.37 10.05 9.61
CA HIS A 104 1.95 10.09 9.26
C HIS A 104 1.05 10.20 10.49
N ALA A 105 1.43 9.54 11.59
CA ALA A 105 0.67 9.58 12.84
C ALA A 105 0.55 11.00 13.42
N THR A 106 1.55 11.86 13.18
CA THR A 106 1.58 13.24 13.66
C THR A 106 0.69 14.15 12.81
N TRP A 107 0.69 13.98 11.49
CA TRP A 107 0.02 14.91 10.56
C TRP A 107 -1.39 14.48 10.17
N MET A 108 -1.57 13.19 9.89
CA MET A 108 -2.79 12.63 9.27
C MET A 108 -3.59 11.74 10.23
N GLY A 109 -3.01 11.42 11.39
CA GLY A 109 -3.62 10.61 12.43
C GLY A 109 -3.28 9.12 12.35
N LYS A 110 -3.97 8.34 13.19
CA LYS A 110 -3.68 6.92 13.41
C LYS A 110 -3.91 6.12 12.13
N SER A 111 -2.90 5.34 11.74
CA SER A 111 -3.03 4.42 10.61
C SER A 111 -4.09 3.35 10.90
N PRO A 112 -4.96 3.03 9.92
CA PRO A 112 -6.04 2.05 10.12
C PRO A 112 -5.53 0.62 10.35
N VAL A 113 -4.34 0.30 9.81
CA VAL A 113 -3.65 -0.95 10.11
C VAL A 113 -2.74 -0.74 11.32
N SER A 114 -2.99 -1.46 12.41
CA SER A 114 -2.06 -1.53 13.55
C SER A 114 -0.81 -2.29 13.11
N TRP A 115 0.15 -1.57 12.54
CA TRP A 115 1.46 -2.13 12.28
C TRP A 115 2.21 -2.26 13.61
N PRO A 116 2.81 -3.42 13.95
CA PRO A 116 3.69 -3.49 15.10
C PRO A 116 4.83 -2.50 14.87
N HIS A 117 4.89 -1.46 15.70
CA HIS A 117 6.04 -0.59 15.76
C HIS A 117 7.26 -1.48 15.91
N ARG A 118 8.11 -1.58 14.88
CA ARG A 118 9.51 -1.95 15.13
C ARG A 118 10.01 -0.84 16.03
N ALA A 119 10.18 -1.17 17.31
CA ALA A 119 10.90 -0.32 18.23
C ALA A 119 12.17 0.15 17.51
N PRO A 120 12.52 1.46 17.60
CA PRO A 120 13.79 1.90 17.07
C PRO A 120 14.87 1.02 17.70
N LEU A 121 15.61 0.28 16.87
CA LEU A 121 16.88 -0.28 17.30
C LEU A 121 17.68 0.92 17.81
N SER A 122 17.82 1.00 19.12
CA SER A 122 18.56 2.05 19.79
C SER A 122 19.90 2.19 19.08
N SER A 123 20.19 3.39 18.57
CA SER A 123 21.47 3.75 17.99
C SER A 123 22.60 3.85 19.04
N SER A 124 22.36 3.46 20.29
CA SER A 124 23.39 3.42 21.32
C SER A 124 23.92 2.00 21.51
N LEU A 125 24.96 1.63 20.75
CA LEU A 125 26.08 0.76 21.16
C LEU A 125 26.93 0.44 19.92
N CYS A 126 27.49 1.48 19.30
CA CYS A 126 28.79 1.37 18.63
C CYS A 126 29.82 2.01 19.56
N ALA A 127 30.09 1.37 20.70
CA ALA A 127 31.35 1.58 21.41
C ALA A 127 32.40 0.74 20.67
N ALA A 128 32.88 1.25 19.53
CA ALA A 128 34.09 0.74 18.92
C ALA A 128 35.28 1.25 19.75
N SER A 129 35.81 0.38 20.60
CA SER A 129 37.15 0.54 21.15
C SER A 129 38.14 0.67 20.00
N THR A 130 38.69 1.87 19.81
CA THR A 130 39.79 2.12 18.88
C THR A 130 41.10 1.90 19.63
N PRO A 131 41.98 0.97 19.21
CA PRO A 131 43.38 1.02 19.59
C PRO A 131 44.06 2.14 18.77
N THR A 132 44.81 2.97 19.49
CA THR A 132 45.63 4.07 18.99
C THR A 132 46.62 3.57 17.92
N ALA A 133 46.48 4.07 16.70
CA ALA A 133 47.54 4.02 15.68
C ALA A 133 47.80 5.44 15.18
N ALA A 134 48.96 5.97 15.57
CA ALA A 134 49.51 7.23 15.12
C ALA A 134 49.95 7.13 13.66
N VAL A 135 49.46 8.00 12.77
CA VAL A 135 50.15 8.36 11.53
C VAL A 135 49.92 9.85 11.23
N SER A 136 51.03 10.48 10.89
CA SER A 136 51.31 11.89 10.66
C SER A 136 50.60 12.54 9.48
N ALA A 137 50.47 13.86 9.60
CA ALA A 137 49.89 14.82 8.65
C ALA A 137 50.43 14.75 7.21
N GLY A 138 49.52 14.96 6.25
CA GLY A 138 49.80 15.26 4.85
C GLY A 138 48.54 15.76 4.13
N ARG A 139 48.56 17.00 3.64
CA ARG A 139 47.49 17.72 2.90
C ARG A 139 47.28 17.17 1.45
N PRO A 140 46.20 17.60 0.73
CA PRO A 140 45.44 16.81 -0.26
C PRO A 140 45.85 17.10 -1.73
N PRO A 141 45.15 16.57 -2.76
CA PRO A 141 44.04 17.33 -3.35
C PRO A 141 42.86 16.55 -3.98
N LEU A 142 41.71 17.25 -4.03
CA LEU A 142 40.68 17.31 -5.09
C LEU A 142 40.70 16.27 -6.23
N ARG A 143 39.63 15.46 -6.33
CA ARG A 143 38.78 15.31 -7.53
C ARG A 143 37.62 14.34 -7.26
N ALA A 144 36.40 14.85 -7.39
CA ALA A 144 35.20 14.03 -7.48
C ALA A 144 35.04 13.56 -8.94
N SER A 145 34.96 12.24 -9.14
CA SER A 145 34.38 11.66 -10.35
C SER A 145 33.41 10.56 -9.93
N CYS A 146 32.12 10.88 -9.94
CA CYS A 146 31.06 9.87 -9.90
C CYS A 146 31.00 9.17 -11.25
N SER A 147 31.38 7.89 -11.31
CA SER A 147 31.01 6.99 -12.39
C SER A 147 29.92 6.06 -11.90
N ALA A 148 28.79 6.07 -12.61
CA ALA A 148 27.70 5.13 -12.44
C ALA A 148 28.18 3.71 -12.71
N ALA A 149 27.77 2.76 -11.87
CA ALA A 149 27.91 1.33 -12.14
C ALA A 149 26.54 0.66 -11.95
N SER A 150 25.92 0.32 -13.07
CA SER A 150 24.79 -0.62 -13.15
C SER A 150 25.22 -1.98 -12.61
N VAL A 151 24.46 -2.53 -11.66
CA VAL A 151 24.66 -3.89 -11.15
C VAL A 151 23.61 -4.80 -11.79
N THR A 152 24.00 -5.50 -12.84
CA THR A 152 23.29 -6.65 -13.39
C THR A 152 23.68 -7.87 -12.55
N ARG A 153 22.74 -8.48 -11.83
CA ARG A 153 22.97 -9.77 -11.16
C ARG A 153 22.37 -10.89 -12.02
N HIS A 154 23.26 -11.70 -12.60
CA HIS A 154 22.95 -13.04 -13.06
C HIS A 154 22.66 -13.94 -11.85
N PHE A 155 21.60 -14.73 -11.94
CA PHE A 155 21.25 -15.79 -11.00
C PHE A 155 21.47 -17.13 -11.71
N SER A 156 22.39 -17.95 -11.20
CA SER A 156 22.58 -19.35 -11.58
C SER A 156 21.98 -20.24 -10.48
N LEU A 157 21.12 -21.17 -10.89
CA LEU A 157 20.55 -22.23 -10.06
C LEU A 157 21.49 -23.46 -10.04
N PRO A 158 21.64 -24.17 -8.92
CA PRO A 158 22.16 -25.53 -8.94
C PRO A 158 21.03 -26.58 -8.97
N SER A 159 21.39 -27.70 -9.58
CA SER A 159 20.69 -28.96 -9.86
C SER A 159 20.13 -29.69 -8.64
#